data_AF-A0A7J9SIW3-F1
#
_entry.id   AF-A0A7J9SIW3-F1
#
_cell.length_a   1.000
_cell.length_b   1.000
_cell.length_c   1.000
_cell.angle_alpha   90.00
_cell.angle_beta   90.00
_cell.angle_gamma   90.00
#
_symmetry.space_group_name_H-M   'P 1'
#
loop_
_entity.id
_entity.type
_entity.pdbx_description
1 polymer ?
#
loop_
_entity_poly.entity_id
_entity_poly.type
_entity_poly.pdbx_seq_one_letter_code
_entity_poly.pdbx_strand_id
1 'polypeptide(L)'
;MNHVPDAVLAAIDGLGRAALADEPTTVEQRLRGDFRVRISCDRTALDAGTVPVAFRLEHGTTAPTLRDHGSFVVTIVDGVDSRLRAWGIDPPDAYTHRRTDDEWQVYAGRATLR
;
A
#
# COMPACT_ATOMS: atom_id res chain seq x y z
N MET A 1 15.02 -13.78 -4.34
CA MET A 1 14.74 -12.48 -4.97
C MET A 1 13.27 -12.16 -4.74
N ASN A 2 12.97 -11.50 -3.61
CA ASN A 2 11.60 -11.09 -3.29
C ASN A 2 11.41 -9.75 -3.99
N HIS A 3 10.70 -9.76 -5.13
CA HIS A 3 10.44 -8.55 -5.90
C HIS A 3 8.95 -8.24 -5.83
N VAL A 4 8.64 -6.94 -5.82
CA VAL A 4 7.28 -6.46 -6.07
C VAL A 4 6.94 -6.79 -7.53
N PRO A 5 5.78 -7.38 -7.84
CA PRO A 5 5.40 -7.66 -9.23
C PRO A 5 5.41 -6.40 -10.10
N ASP A 6 5.90 -6.50 -11.34
CA ASP A 6 6.00 -5.36 -12.26
C ASP A 6 4.65 -4.67 -12.49
N ALA A 7 3.55 -5.44 -12.51
CA ALA A 7 2.20 -4.89 -12.63
C ALA A 7 1.80 -4.01 -11.44
N VAL A 8 2.32 -4.27 -10.25
CA VAL A 8 2.09 -3.43 -9.06
C VAL A 8 2.88 -2.13 -9.20
N LEU A 9 4.15 -2.22 -9.63
CA LEU A 9 4.99 -1.03 -9.86
C LEU A 9 4.38 -0.13 -10.94
N ALA A 10 3.91 -0.70 -12.06
CA ALA A 10 3.25 0.03 -13.12
C ALA A 10 1.93 0.69 -12.65
N ALA A 11 1.17 0.04 -11.77
CA ALA A 11 -0.03 0.63 -11.20
C ALA A 11 0.27 1.80 -10.25
N ILE A 12 1.34 1.69 -9.44
CA ILE A 12 1.83 2.81 -8.61
C ILE A 12 2.30 3.97 -9.50
N ASP A 13 2.90 3.69 -10.66
CA ASP A 13 3.25 4.74 -11.62
C ASP A 13 2.03 5.41 -12.24
N GLY A 14 0.98 4.63 -12.52
CA GLY A 14 -0.31 5.17 -12.95
C GLY A 14 -0.88 6.11 -11.89
N LEU A 15 -0.88 5.67 -10.63
CA LEU A 15 -1.31 6.47 -9.48
C LEU A 15 -0.52 7.77 -9.35
N GLY A 16 0.81 7.71 -9.40
CA GLY A 16 1.66 8.90 -9.31
C GLY A 16 1.39 9.91 -10.42
N ARG A 17 1.22 9.43 -11.66
CA ARG A 17 0.84 10.30 -12.80
C ARG A 17 -0.55 10.92 -12.60
N ALA A 18 -1.53 10.14 -12.14
CA ALA A 18 -2.89 10.63 -11.88
C ALA A 18 -2.90 11.69 -10.76
N ALA A 19 -2.17 11.45 -9.67
CA ALA A 19 -2.05 12.42 -8.57
C ALA A 19 -1.45 13.76 -9.04
N LEU A 20 -0.43 13.73 -9.90
CA LEU A 20 0.14 14.95 -10.51
C LEU A 20 -0.84 15.67 -11.45
N ALA A 21 -1.76 14.92 -12.08
CA ALA A 21 -2.81 15.47 -12.93
C ALA A 21 -4.06 15.91 -12.14
N ASP A 22 -4.05 15.81 -10.80
CA ASP A 22 -5.22 16.03 -9.94
C ASP A 22 -6.42 15.13 -10.31
N GLU A 23 -6.11 13.91 -10.77
CA GLU A 23 -7.07 12.91 -11.21
C GLU A 23 -7.25 11.81 -10.15
N PRO A 24 -8.49 11.59 -9.65
CA PRO A 24 -8.78 10.51 -8.72
C PRO A 24 -8.45 9.13 -9.32
N THR A 25 -7.73 8.30 -8.58
CA THR A 25 -7.37 6.93 -8.98
C THR A 25 -7.30 6.00 -7.78
N THR A 26 -7.71 4.75 -7.98
CA THR A 26 -7.53 3.68 -6.99
C THR A 26 -6.64 2.61 -7.58
N VAL A 27 -5.63 2.20 -6.81
CA VAL A 27 -4.83 1.01 -7.10
C VAL A 27 -5.36 -0.12 -6.23
N GLU A 28 -5.64 -1.26 -6.84
CA GLU A 28 -5.90 -2.50 -6.13
C GLU A 28 -5.16 -3.63 -6.84
N GLN A 29 -4.07 -4.09 -6.23
CA GLN A 29 -3.15 -5.02 -6.88
C GLN A 29 -2.83 -6.21 -5.98
N ARG A 30 -2.53 -7.33 -6.62
CA ARG A 30 -2.07 -8.56 -5.99
C ARG A 30 -0.55 -8.57 -5.96
N LEU A 31 0.03 -8.67 -4.76
CA LEU A 31 1.47 -8.83 -4.53
C LEU A 31 1.85 -10.32 -4.56
N ARG A 32 0.98 -11.16 -3.99
CA ARG A 32 1.08 -12.63 -3.93
C ARG A 32 -0.32 -13.23 -3.73
N GLY A 33 -0.49 -14.56 -3.76
CA GLY A 33 -1.79 -15.22 -3.53
C GLY A 33 -2.56 -14.76 -2.31
N ASP A 34 -1.83 -14.63 -1.23
CA ASP A 34 -2.23 -14.28 0.12
C ASP A 34 -1.93 -12.81 0.46
N PHE A 35 -1.46 -11.99 -0.50
CA PHE A 35 -1.01 -10.64 -0.19
C PHE A 35 -1.45 -9.62 -1.24
N ARG A 36 -2.18 -8.59 -0.80
CA ARG A 36 -2.77 -7.56 -1.66
C ARG A 36 -2.49 -6.17 -1.09
N VAL A 37 -2.45 -5.19 -1.98
CA VAL A 37 -2.36 -3.78 -1.65
C VAL A 37 -3.50 -3.00 -2.31
N ARG A 38 -4.05 -2.05 -1.56
CA ARG A 38 -5.00 -1.06 -2.05
C ARG A 38 -4.53 0.34 -1.66
N ILE A 39 -4.57 1.25 -2.61
CA ILE A 39 -4.23 2.66 -2.43
C ILE A 39 -5.38 3.47 -3.01
N SER A 40 -6.08 4.22 -2.14
CA SER A 40 -7.28 4.96 -2.53
C SER A 40 -6.96 6.45 -2.63
N CYS A 41 -6.70 6.96 -3.83
CA CYS A 41 -6.50 8.39 -4.06
C CYS A 41 -7.76 8.98 -4.72
N ASP A 42 -8.82 9.14 -3.92
CA ASP A 42 -10.04 9.81 -4.37
C ASP A 42 -9.91 11.34 -4.25
N ARG A 43 -10.95 12.07 -4.67
CA ARG A 43 -10.97 13.54 -4.58
C ARG A 43 -10.72 14.02 -3.14
N THR A 44 -11.31 13.36 -2.15
CA THR A 44 -11.12 13.68 -0.73
C THR A 44 -9.67 13.50 -0.29
N ALA A 45 -9.01 12.44 -0.76
CA ALA A 45 -7.60 12.16 -0.46
C ALA A 45 -6.66 13.19 -1.09
N LEU A 46 -6.94 13.61 -2.33
CA LEU A 46 -6.20 14.68 -3.01
C LEU A 46 -6.33 16.01 -2.26
N ASP A 47 -7.57 16.42 -1.94
CA ASP A 47 -7.85 17.67 -1.23
C ASP A 47 -7.22 17.69 0.18
N ALA A 48 -7.18 16.54 0.85
CA ALA A 48 -6.56 16.39 2.17
C ALA A 48 -5.03 16.24 2.14
N GLY A 49 -4.43 16.08 0.95
CA GLY A 49 -3.00 15.78 0.80
C GLY A 49 -2.58 14.45 1.45
N THR A 50 -3.51 13.52 1.67
CA THR A 50 -3.22 12.23 2.31
C THR A 50 -3.94 11.08 1.62
N VAL A 51 -3.20 10.01 1.34
CA VAL A 51 -3.70 8.83 0.61
C VAL A 51 -3.75 7.62 1.55
N PRO A 52 -4.94 7.06 1.82
CA PRO A 52 -5.05 5.78 2.52
C PRO A 52 -4.38 4.65 1.75
N VAL A 53 -3.52 3.92 2.44
CA VAL A 53 -2.87 2.70 1.93
C VAL A 53 -3.23 1.56 2.86
N ALA A 54 -3.75 0.47 2.28
CA ALA A 54 -4.16 -0.71 3.00
C ALA A 54 -3.55 -1.96 2.36
N PHE A 55 -2.97 -2.82 3.18
CA PHE A 55 -2.53 -4.15 2.81
C PHE A 55 -3.46 -5.19 3.41
N ARG A 56 -3.71 -6.26 2.65
CA ARG A 56 -4.46 -7.42 3.11
C ARG A 56 -3.56 -8.64 3.03
N LEU A 57 -3.34 -9.31 4.15
CA LEU A 57 -2.51 -10.50 4.26
C LEU A 57 -3.36 -11.66 4.80
N GLU A 58 -3.43 -12.75 4.07
CA GLU A 58 -4.09 -13.99 4.49
C GLU A 58 -3.12 -14.74 5.42
N HIS A 59 -3.32 -14.59 6.74
CA HIS A 59 -2.48 -15.25 7.76
C HIS A 59 -3.26 -15.49 9.06
N GLY A 60 -3.09 -16.67 9.66
CA GLY A 60 -3.81 -17.12 10.85
C GLY A 60 -3.37 -16.51 12.20
N THR A 61 -2.35 -15.64 12.24
CA THR A 61 -1.93 -14.97 13.48
C THR A 61 -1.74 -13.49 13.22
N THR A 62 -2.49 -12.66 13.94
CA THR A 62 -2.39 -11.20 13.86
C THR A 62 -1.09 -10.72 14.49
N ALA A 63 -0.45 -9.73 13.86
CA ALA A 63 0.65 -9.00 14.45
C ALA A 63 0.27 -7.51 14.56
N PRO A 64 0.92 -6.71 15.44
CA PRO A 64 0.59 -5.30 15.60
C PRO A 64 0.82 -4.48 14.32
N THR A 65 1.89 -4.78 13.57
CA THR A 65 2.21 -4.13 12.31
C THR A 65 2.44 -5.14 11.19
N LEU A 66 2.28 -4.67 9.94
CA LEU A 66 2.48 -5.52 8.76
C LEU A 66 3.90 -6.09 8.66
N ARG A 67 4.90 -5.31 9.10
CA ARG A 67 6.32 -5.71 9.02
C ARG A 67 6.71 -6.77 10.06
N ASP A 68 5.88 -6.99 11.07
CA ASP A 68 6.10 -8.03 12.08
C ASP A 68 5.88 -9.47 11.54
N HIS A 69 5.34 -9.61 10.32
CA HIS A 69 5.15 -10.91 9.63
C HIS A 69 6.44 -11.48 9.00
N GLY A 70 7.56 -10.79 9.14
CA GLY A 70 8.89 -11.28 8.77
C GLY A 70 9.43 -10.74 7.45
N SER A 71 10.67 -11.14 7.15
CA SER A 71 11.53 -10.52 6.11
C SER A 71 10.92 -10.50 4.71
N PHE A 72 10.11 -11.50 4.37
CA PHE A 72 9.44 -11.54 3.07
C PHE A 72 8.43 -10.40 2.91
N VAL A 73 7.56 -10.21 3.91
CA VAL A 73 6.56 -9.12 3.90
C VAL A 73 7.26 -7.78 3.92
N VAL A 74 8.29 -7.62 4.77
CA VAL A 74 9.12 -6.40 4.84
C VAL A 74 9.66 -6.03 3.45
N THR A 75 10.27 -6.99 2.73
CA THR A 75 10.88 -6.71 1.42
C THR A 75 9.85 -6.21 0.40
N ILE A 76 8.65 -6.80 0.37
CA ILE A 76 7.60 -6.39 -0.56
C ILE A 76 7.07 -4.99 -0.20
N VAL A 77 6.80 -4.74 1.09
CA VAL A 77 6.28 -3.45 1.56
C VAL A 77 7.32 -2.36 1.30
N ASP A 78 8.60 -2.61 1.56
CA ASP A 78 9.68 -1.66 1.31
C ASP A 78 9.82 -1.34 -0.19
N GLY A 79 9.59 -2.32 -1.08
CA GLY A 79 9.55 -2.09 -2.51
C GLY A 79 8.38 -1.21 -2.95
N VAL A 80 7.18 -1.43 -2.38
CA VAL A 80 6.00 -0.58 -2.62
C VAL A 80 6.26 0.84 -2.11
N ASP A 81 6.76 0.97 -0.88
CA ASP A 81 7.08 2.24 -0.23
C ASP A 81 8.14 3.02 -1.01
N SER A 82 9.20 2.33 -1.46
CA SER A 82 10.23 2.95 -2.30
C SER A 82 9.65 3.47 -3.61
N ARG A 83 8.67 2.77 -4.20
CA ARG A 83 8.04 3.23 -5.44
C ARG A 83 7.11 4.41 -5.22
N LEU A 84 6.38 4.43 -4.11
CA LEU A 84 5.54 5.57 -3.71
C LEU A 84 6.39 6.83 -3.47
N ARG A 85 7.51 6.69 -2.75
CA ARG A 85 8.44 7.82 -2.50
C ARG A 85 9.02 8.40 -3.78
N ALA A 86 9.25 7.58 -4.81
CA ALA A 86 9.72 8.06 -6.11
C ALA A 86 8.72 9.00 -6.82
N TRP A 87 7.45 9.00 -6.40
CA TRP A 87 6.39 9.88 -6.87
C TRP A 87 6.01 10.98 -5.86
N GLY A 88 6.82 11.20 -4.82
CA GLY A 88 6.51 12.19 -3.78
C GLY A 88 5.40 11.76 -2.82
N ILE A 89 5.00 10.49 -2.84
CA ILE A 89 4.00 9.94 -1.92
C ILE A 89 4.75 9.30 -0.75
N ASP A 90 4.75 9.96 0.42
CA ASP A 90 5.50 9.52 1.60
C ASP A 90 4.68 8.48 2.39
N PRO A 91 5.10 7.21 2.48
CA PRO A 91 4.38 6.17 3.21
C PRO A 91 4.32 6.45 4.72
N PRO A 92 3.33 5.90 5.44
CA PRO A 92 3.29 5.99 6.90
C PRO A 92 4.48 5.24 7.54
N ASP A 93 4.88 5.67 8.73
CA ASP A 93 5.93 4.98 9.52
C ASP A 93 5.61 3.50 9.76
N ALA A 94 4.33 3.18 9.94
CA ALA A 94 3.86 1.83 10.11
C ALA A 94 2.46 1.60 9.51
N TYR A 95 2.28 0.40 8.96
CA TYR A 95 0.96 -0.15 8.62
C TYR A 95 0.47 -0.97 9.82
N THR A 96 -0.39 -0.37 10.65
CA THR A 96 -0.93 -1.01 11.84
C THR A 96 -2.12 -1.90 11.48
N HIS A 97 -2.29 -3.01 12.19
CA HIS A 97 -3.50 -3.81 12.08
C HIS A 97 -4.73 -2.95 12.36
N ARG A 98 -5.78 -3.12 11.54
CA ARG A 98 -7.04 -2.38 11.66
C ARG A 98 -8.22 -3.28 11.90
N ARG A 99 -8.28 -4.41 11.21
CA ARG A 99 -9.36 -5.38 11.29
C ARG A 99 -8.96 -6.70 10.65
N THR A 100 -9.79 -7.70 10.89
CA THR A 100 -9.70 -9.01 10.25
C THR A 100 -11.00 -9.24 9.49
N ASP A 101 -10.90 -9.44 8.18
CA ASP A 101 -12.00 -9.73 7.27
C ASP A 101 -11.87 -11.21 6.85
N ASP A 102 -12.66 -12.10 7.45
CA ASP A 102 -12.52 -13.56 7.30
C ASP A 102 -11.09 -14.06 7.63
N GLU A 103 -10.38 -14.60 6.65
CA GLU A 103 -9.00 -15.08 6.77
C GLU A 103 -7.96 -13.97 6.50
N TRP A 104 -8.42 -12.75 6.16
CA TRP A 104 -7.57 -11.62 5.77
C TRP A 104 -7.34 -10.62 6.89
N GLN A 105 -6.09 -10.45 7.29
CA GLN A 105 -5.67 -9.39 8.19
C GLN A 105 -5.47 -8.09 7.39
N VAL A 106 -6.12 -7.00 7.81
CA VAL A 106 -6.02 -5.69 7.16
C VAL A 106 -5.09 -4.78 7.96
N TYR A 107 -4.03 -4.31 7.30
CA TYR A 107 -3.06 -3.36 7.84
C TYR A 107 -3.16 -2.05 7.07
N ALA A 108 -3.31 -0.92 7.74
CA ALA A 108 -3.47 0.35 7.04
C ALA A 108 -2.77 1.52 7.73
N GLY A 109 -2.38 2.49 6.91
CA GLY A 109 -1.87 3.79 7.33
C GLY A 109 -2.18 4.84 6.27
N ARG A 110 -1.75 6.08 6.51
CA ARG A 110 -1.97 7.20 5.58
C ARG A 110 -0.62 7.67 5.06
N ALA A 111 -0.47 7.65 3.74
CA ALA A 111 0.65 8.29 3.07
C ALA A 111 0.34 9.78 2.87
N THR A 112 1.38 10.60 2.73
CA THR A 112 1.25 12.04 2.50
C THR A 112 1.69 12.39 1.08
N LEU A 113 0.94 13.25 0.40
CA LEU A 113 1.32 13.80 -0.90
C LEU A 113 2.25 15.01 -0.66
N ARG A 114 3.43 15.01 -1.28
CA ARG A 114 4.38 16.14 -1.25
C ARG A 114 4.54 16.77 -2.63
#